data_AF-A0A497RP08-F1
#
_entry.id   AF-A0A497RP08-F1
#
_cell.length_a   1.000
_cell.length_b   1.000
_cell.length_c   1.000
_cell.angle_alpha   90.00
_cell.angle_beta   90.00
_cell.angle_gamma   90.00
#
_symmetry.space_group_name_H-M   'P 1'
#
loop_
_entity.id
_entity.type
_entity.pdbx_description
1 polymer ?
#
loop_
_entity_poly.entity_id
_entity_poly.type
_entity_poly.pdbx_seq_one_letter_code
_entity_poly.pdbx_strand_id
1 'polypeptide(L)' 'MENIELKILDVLRSEGVPLVTSEIAEKIGVDRRIVLRRLQKLAIDGKIRGRKIEAANGIWIWWI' A
#
# COMPACT_ATOMS: atom_id res chain seq x y z
N MET A 1 19.08 2.15 -5.86
CA MET A 1 17.95 1.60 -5.07
C MET A 1 16.68 1.91 -5.83
N GLU A 2 15.95 0.90 -6.29
CA GLU A 2 14.60 1.15 -6.81
C GLU A 2 13.74 1.81 -5.72
N ASN A 3 13.06 2.88 -6.09
CA ASN A 3 12.22 3.60 -5.16
C ASN A 3 10.91 2.83 -4.96
N ILE A 4 10.85 1.99 -3.92
CA ILE A 4 9.66 1.21 -3.54
C ILE A 4 8.41 2.10 -3.43
N GLU A 5 8.58 3.33 -2.96
CA GLU A 5 7.47 4.29 -2.82
C GLU A 5 6.88 4.67 -4.18
N LEU A 6 7.70 4.81 -5.24
CA LEU A 6 7.20 5.03 -6.61
C LEU A 6 6.44 3.81 -7.13
N LYS A 7 6.98 2.60 -6.97
CA LYS A 7 6.30 1.37 -7.39
C LYS A 7 4.94 1.21 -6.73
N ILE A 8 4.84 1.54 -5.44
CA ILE A 8 3.57 1.53 -4.70
C ILE A 8 2.57 2.53 -5.31
N LEU A 9 3.01 3.75 -5.58
CA LEU A 9 2.14 4.78 -6.17
C LEU A 9 1.67 4.39 -7.56
N ASP A 10 2.53 3.79 -8.37
CA ASP A 10 2.19 3.34 -9.72
C ASP A 10 1.14 2.23 -9.67
N VAL A 11 1.30 1.23 -8.79
CA VAL A 11 0.31 0.17 -8.58
C VAL A 11 -1.05 0.74 -8.11
N LEU A 12 -1.06 1.64 -7.13
CA LEU A 12 -2.32 2.21 -6.63
C LEU A 12 -3.03 3.05 -7.69
N ARG A 13 -2.28 3.76 -8.55
CA ARG A 13 -2.84 4.52 -9.67
C ARG A 13 -3.37 3.63 -10.78
N SER A 14 -2.70 2.52 -11.08
CA SER A 14 -3.07 1.65 -12.20
C SER A 14 -4.30 0.79 -11.91
N GLU A 15 -4.45 0.32 -10.67
CA GLU A 15 -5.54 -0.60 -10.31
C GLU A 15 -6.90 0.11 -10.14
N GLY A 16 -6.90 1.38 -9.73
CA GLY A 16 -8.12 2.19 -9.61
C GLY A 16 -9.10 1.72 -8.52
N VAL A 17 -8.72 0.74 -7.70
CA VAL A 17 -9.50 0.19 -6.59
C VAL A 17 -8.64 0.09 -5.32
N PRO A 18 -9.22 0.12 -4.11
CA PRO A 18 -8.46 -0.08 -2.88
C PRO A 18 -7.84 -1.47 -2.82
N LEU A 19 -6.55 -1.54 -2.45
CA LEU A 19 -5.80 -2.79 -2.35
C LEU A 19 -5.36 -3.06 -0.92
N VAL A 20 -5.23 -4.33 -0.56
CA VAL A 20 -4.57 -4.73 0.69
C VAL A 20 -3.05 -4.79 0.53
N THR A 21 -2.33 -4.68 1.64
CA THR A 21 -0.85 -4.68 1.63
C THR A 21 -0.25 -5.90 0.93
N SER A 22 -0.86 -7.08 1.05
CA SER A 22 -0.36 -8.30 0.38
C SER A 22 -0.44 -8.23 -1.13
N GLU A 23 -1.52 -7.68 -1.70
CA GLU A 23 -1.67 -7.55 -3.16
C GLU A 23 -0.61 -6.60 -3.71
N ILE A 24 -0.37 -5.47 -3.03
CA ILE A 24 0.66 -4.50 -3.41
C ILE A 24 2.05 -5.15 -3.34
N ALA A 25 2.32 -5.90 -2.26
CA ALA A 25 3.59 -6.59 -2.04
C ALA A 25 3.88 -7.64 -3.13
N GLU A 26 2.88 -8.41 -3.51
CA GLU A 26 2.97 -9.39 -4.60
C GLU A 26 3.25 -8.72 -5.95
N LYS A 27 2.50 -7.67 -6.29
CA LYS A 27 2.66 -6.93 -7.55
C LYS A 27 4.04 -6.30 -7.72
N ILE A 28 4.66 -5.82 -6.63
CA ILE A 28 5.99 -5.17 -6.69
C ILE A 28 7.15 -6.10 -6.31
N GLY A 29 6.88 -7.35 -5.92
CA GLY A 29 7.88 -8.34 -5.55
C GLY A 29 8.67 -8.00 -4.29
N VAL A 30 8.04 -7.36 -3.30
CA VAL A 30 8.69 -6.89 -2.06
C VAL A 30 8.00 -7.48 -0.84
N ASP A 31 8.78 -7.78 0.20
CA ASP A 31 8.24 -8.26 1.47
C ASP A 31 7.13 -7.36 2.03
N ARG A 32 6.03 -8.01 2.46
CA ARG A 32 4.82 -7.34 2.97
C ARG A 32 5.11 -6.36 4.11
N ARG A 33 6.06 -6.67 5.01
CA ARG A 33 6.40 -5.79 6.15
C ARG A 33 7.09 -4.52 5.68
N ILE A 34 7.94 -4.62 4.65
CA ILE A 34 8.57 -3.46 4.02
C ILE A 34 7.50 -2.60 3.35
N VAL A 35 6.60 -3.21 2.57
CA VAL A 35 5.51 -2.50 1.89
C VAL A 35 4.59 -1.79 2.87
N LEU A 36 4.19 -2.45 3.97
CA LEU A 36 3.35 -1.83 5.00
C LEU A 36 3.99 -0.56 5.58
N ARG A 37 5.28 -0.61 5.93
CA ARG A 37 5.99 0.56 6.46
C ARG A 37 6.02 1.72 5.47
N ARG A 38 6.20 1.42 4.18
CA ARG A 38 6.20 2.45 3.12
C ARG A 38 4.81 3.04 2.90
N LEU A 39 3.77 2.22 2.89
CA LEU A 39 2.37 2.67 2.81
C LEU A 39 1.99 3.58 3.97
N GLN A 40 2.36 3.21 5.21
CA GLN A 40 2.12 4.04 6.39
C GLN A 40 2.82 5.40 6.27
N LYS A 41 4.08 5.42 5.84
CA LYS A 41 4.82 6.67 5.59
C LYS A 41 4.12 7.52 4.52
N LEU A 42 3.75 6.93 3.38
CA LEU A 42 3.06 7.64 2.30
C LEU A 42 1.70 8.21 2.75
N ALA A 43 0.98 7.50 3.63
CA ALA A 43 -0.27 7.99 4.20
C ALA A 43 -0.05 9.15 5.18
N ILE A 44 0.99 9.09 6.03
CA ILE A 44 1.40 10.21 6.90
C ILE A 44 1.79 11.43 6.06
N ASP A 45 2.50 11.22 4.95
CA ASP A 45 2.89 12.25 3.99
C ASP A 45 1.70 12.79 3.16
N GLY A 46 0.48 12.27 3.36
CA GLY A 46 -0.73 12.68 2.64
C GLY A 46 -0.78 12.27 1.16
N LYS A 47 0.11 11.38 0.72
CA LYS A 47 0.23 10.95 -0.69
C LYS A 47 -0.77 9.86 -1.09
N ILE A 48 -1.23 9.08 -0.12
CA ILE A 48 -2.24 8.03 -0.30
C ILE A 48 -3.18 8.05 0.91
N ARG A 49 -4.32 7.40 0.77
CA ARG A 49 -5.25 7.13 1.86
C ARG A 49 -5.12 5.68 2.31
N GLY A 50 -5.38 5.45 3.59
CA GLY A 50 -5.37 4.12 4.18
C GLY A 50 -6.45 3.99 5.24
N ARG A 51 -7.07 2.82 5.33
CA ARG A 51 -8.04 2.50 6.38
C ARG A 51 -7.83 1.09 6.90
N LYS A 52 -7.85 0.94 8.22
CA LYS A 52 -7.90 -0.35 8.90
C LYS A 52 -9.35 -0.82 9.00
N ILE A 53 -9.61 -2.06 8.59
CA ILE A 53 -10.91 -2.71 8.64
C ILE A 53 -10.90 -3.71 9.80
N GLU A 54 -11.44 -3.30 10.95
CA GLU A 54 -11.46 -4.13 12.17
C GLU A 54 -12.27 -5.42 11.97
N ALA A 55 -13.39 -5.35 11.24
CA ALA A 55 -14.23 -6.52 10.93
C ALA A 55 -13.53 -7.58 10.05
N ALA A 56 -12.39 -7.23 9.44
CA ALA A 56 -11.60 -8.11 8.59
C ALA A 56 -10.22 -8.39 9.23
N ASN A 57 -10.21 -8.80 10.51
CA ASN A 57 -8.98 -9.11 11.27
C ASN A 57 -7.94 -7.97 11.27
N GLY A 58 -8.40 -6.71 11.22
CA GLY A 58 -7.52 -5.55 11.22
C GLY A 58 -6.67 -5.37 9.96
N ILE A 59 -7.13 -5.89 8.81
CA ILE A 59 -6.49 -5.66 7.51
C ILE A 59 -6.52 -4.18 7.13
N TRP A 60 -5.45 -3.70 6.49
CA TRP A 60 -5.39 -2.37 5.90
C TRP A 60 -5.71 -2.42 4.40
N ILE A 61 -6.54 -1.47 3.97
CA ILE A 61 -6.77 -1.15 2.56
C ILE A 61 -6.17 0.23 2.23
N TRP A 62 -5.66 0.38 1.00
CA TRP A 62 -4.90 1.55 0.55
C TRP A 62 -5.37 2.00 -0.83
N TRP A 63 -5.45 3.31 -1.05
CA TRP A 63 -5.87 3.90 -2.34
C TRP A 63 -5.32 5.32 -2.51
N ILE A 64 -5.37 5.85 -3.74
CA ILE A 64 -4.99 7.23 -4.09
C ILE A 64 -6.21 8.01 -4.59
#